data_AF-A0A497RYE8-F1
#
_entry.id   AF-A0A497RYE8-F1
#
_cell.length_a   1.000
_cell.length_b   1.000
_cell.length_c   1.000
_cell.angle_alpha   90.00
_cell.angle_beta   90.00
_cell.angle_gamma   90.00
#
_symmetry.space_group_name_H-M   'P 1'
#
loop_
_entity.id
_entity.type
_entity.pdbx_description
1 polymer ?
#
loop_
_entity_poly.entity_id
_entity_poly.type
_entity_poly.pdbx_seq_one_letter_code
_entity_poly.pdbx_strand_id
1 'polypeptide(L)'
;MEIEACLRKDYITNLVREGKRLDGRRFDEYRNIEIEKNYVGEKACGSALVRLGETKVLVGVSLNVGEPYPDAPEEGVMTVSAELRPMASPSFEAGPPGEEAIEVARVVDRGIRESGAIEMEKLFIEEGKVWIVFVDIHVLDQEGNMIDASGIASIAALLNTRMPRYEDDQIIRGEWSGKLPISCVPVPCTSVKIDDSILIDPSLDEEYAMDARLTVVTTDTINAMQKGGQGALKEDEILSAIDLSFDKGNEIRKLIQGP
;
A
#
# COMPACT_ATOMS: atom_id res chain seq x y z
N MET A 1 30.42 2.09 -11.93
CA MET A 1 29.91 0.83 -12.51
C MET A 1 30.00 -0.19 -11.39
N GLU A 2 28.89 -0.38 -10.69
CA GLU A 2 28.80 -1.33 -9.58
C GLU A 2 28.71 -2.74 -10.15
N ILE A 3 29.85 -3.43 -10.17
CA ILE A 3 29.99 -4.79 -10.71
C ILE A 3 29.02 -5.76 -10.01
N GLU A 4 28.79 -5.55 -8.71
CA GLU A 4 27.89 -6.35 -7.90
C GLU A 4 26.44 -6.29 -8.37
N ALA A 5 25.93 -5.09 -8.66
CA ALA A 5 24.57 -4.91 -9.17
C ALA A 5 24.35 -5.60 -10.53
N CYS A 6 25.35 -5.54 -11.42
CA CYS A 6 25.27 -6.21 -12.73
C CYS A 6 25.27 -7.74 -12.58
N LEU A 7 26.18 -8.29 -11.78
CA LEU A 7 26.26 -9.73 -11.53
C LEU A 7 24.98 -10.27 -10.86
N ARG A 8 24.43 -9.51 -9.91
CA ARG A 8 23.19 -9.83 -9.23
C ARG A 8 22.02 -9.86 -10.23
N LYS A 9 21.88 -8.82 -11.05
CA LYS A 9 20.88 -8.77 -12.11
C LYS A 9 20.99 -9.95 -13.08
N ASP A 10 22.19 -10.25 -13.56
CA ASP A 10 22.42 -11.37 -14.49
C ASP A 10 22.06 -12.72 -13.85
N TYR A 11 22.40 -12.91 -12.58
CA TYR A 11 22.09 -14.14 -11.84
C TYR A 11 20.58 -14.34 -11.67
N ILE A 12 19.85 -13.31 -11.23
CA ILE A 12 18.38 -13.37 -11.09
C ILE A 12 17.72 -13.61 -12.44
N THR A 13 18.15 -12.89 -13.48
CA THR A 13 17.60 -13.05 -14.83
C THR A 13 17.76 -14.49 -15.34
N ASN A 14 18.93 -15.10 -15.13
CA ASN A 14 19.16 -16.49 -15.52
C ASN A 14 18.31 -17.49 -14.71
N LEU A 15 18.12 -17.26 -13.40
CA LEU A 15 17.22 -18.10 -12.60
C LEU A 15 15.76 -18.02 -13.08
N VAL A 16 15.29 -16.83 -13.40
CA VAL A 16 13.94 -16.61 -13.92
C VAL A 16 13.77 -17.32 -15.28
N ARG A 17 14.79 -17.30 -16.14
CA ARG A 17 14.78 -18.08 -17.41
C ARG A 17 14.68 -19.59 -17.20
N GLU A 18 15.19 -20.10 -16.07
CA GLU A 18 15.03 -21.50 -15.67
C GLU A 18 13.69 -21.79 -14.98
N GLY A 19 12.80 -20.81 -14.83
CA GLY A 19 11.52 -20.96 -14.14
C GLY A 19 11.65 -21.02 -12.62
N LYS A 20 12.70 -20.44 -12.04
CA LYS A 20 13.00 -20.50 -10.60
C LYS A 20 13.16 -19.11 -10.00
N ARG A 21 12.84 -19.01 -8.70
CA ARG A 21 13.13 -17.84 -7.86
C ARG A 21 14.19 -18.20 -6.82
N LEU A 22 14.85 -17.20 -6.23
CA LEU A 22 15.86 -17.40 -5.18
C LEU A 22 15.32 -18.18 -3.98
N ASP A 23 14.08 -17.88 -3.60
CA ASP A 23 13.39 -18.45 -2.44
C ASP A 23 12.58 -19.72 -2.79
N GLY A 24 12.58 -20.15 -4.06
CA GLY A 24 11.88 -21.33 -4.54
C GLY A 24 10.37 -21.19 -4.73
N ARG A 25 9.81 -19.98 -4.58
CA ARG A 25 8.39 -19.71 -4.86
C ARG A 25 8.07 -19.86 -6.35
N ARG A 26 6.79 -20.08 -6.66
CA ARG A 26 6.28 -19.93 -8.03
C ARG A 26 6.21 -18.45 -8.42
N PHE A 27 6.04 -18.19 -9.72
CA PHE A 27 5.91 -16.83 -10.25
C PHE A 27 4.59 -16.16 -9.86
N ASP A 28 3.55 -16.94 -9.54
CA ASP A 28 2.23 -16.50 -9.11
C ASP A 28 2.05 -16.52 -7.58
N GLU A 29 3.14 -16.59 -6.82
CA GLU A 29 3.09 -16.83 -5.37
C GLU A 29 3.66 -15.65 -4.57
N TYR A 30 2.86 -15.14 -3.62
CA TYR A 30 3.26 -14.14 -2.64
C TYR A 30 4.17 -14.73 -1.56
N ARG A 31 5.01 -13.89 -0.94
CA ARG A 31 5.65 -14.20 0.35
C ARG A 31 4.59 -14.34 1.42
N ASN A 32 4.98 -14.92 2.56
CA ASN A 32 4.09 -14.99 3.72
C ASN A 32 3.65 -13.56 4.12
N ILE A 33 2.33 -13.38 4.29
CA ILE A 33 1.73 -12.11 4.67
C ILE A 33 1.21 -12.23 6.10
N GLU A 34 1.76 -11.44 7.01
CA GLU A 34 1.30 -11.32 8.38
C GLU A 34 0.70 -9.94 8.60
N ILE A 35 -0.51 -9.87 9.15
CA ILE A 35 -1.23 -8.61 9.39
C ILE A 35 -1.56 -8.54 10.88
N GLU A 36 -0.89 -7.64 11.59
CA GLU A 36 -1.17 -7.33 12.99
C GLU A 36 -1.95 -6.01 13.07
N LYS A 37 -3.27 -6.11 13.21
CA LYS A 37 -4.15 -4.95 13.38
C LYS A 37 -3.99 -4.39 14.79
N ASN A 38 -4.16 -3.07 14.93
CA ASN A 38 -4.08 -2.32 16.19
C ASN A 38 -2.70 -2.35 16.87
N TYR A 39 -1.61 -2.42 16.10
CA TYR A 39 -0.24 -2.57 16.62
C TYR A 39 0.17 -1.48 17.64
N VAL A 40 -0.19 -0.22 17.38
CA VAL A 40 0.19 0.93 18.23
C VAL A 40 -0.85 1.16 19.37
N GLY A 41 -1.89 0.34 19.44
CA GLY A 41 -2.97 0.45 20.41
C GLY A 41 -3.68 1.81 20.36
N GLU A 42 -4.04 2.33 21.54
CA GLU A 42 -4.85 3.55 21.68
C GLU A 42 -4.12 4.86 21.32
N LYS A 43 -2.83 4.81 20.99
CA LYS A 43 -2.07 6.02 20.59
C LYS A 43 -2.48 6.54 19.21
N ALA A 44 -3.02 5.68 18.36
CA ALA A 44 -3.55 6.02 17.04
C ALA A 44 -5.04 5.65 16.99
N CYS A 45 -5.79 6.30 16.09
CA CYS A 45 -7.21 5.98 15.89
C CYS A 45 -7.37 4.62 15.20
N GLY A 46 -6.44 4.29 14.30
CA GLY A 46 -6.26 2.96 13.72
C GLY A 46 -4.78 2.71 13.49
N SER A 47 -4.37 1.45 13.48
CA SER A 47 -3.00 1.07 13.09
C SER A 47 -2.95 -0.35 12.59
N ALA A 48 -1.97 -0.67 11.76
CA ALA A 48 -1.65 -2.03 11.35
C ALA A 48 -0.16 -2.16 11.06
N LEU A 49 0.44 -3.26 11.51
CA LEU A 49 1.77 -3.70 11.10
C LEU A 49 1.60 -4.84 10.11
N VAL A 50 2.15 -4.70 8.91
CA VAL A 50 2.17 -5.76 7.89
C VAL A 50 3.60 -6.21 7.68
N ARG A 51 3.77 -7.53 7.58
CA ARG A 51 5.00 -8.18 7.15
C ARG A 51 4.72 -8.94 5.86
N LEU A 52 5.42 -8.57 4.80
CA LEU A 52 5.38 -9.23 3.50
C LEU A 52 6.75 -9.88 3.28
N GLY A 53 6.88 -11.13 3.71
CA GLY A 53 8.18 -11.71 3.99
C GLY A 53 8.94 -10.87 5.03
N GLU A 54 10.09 -10.33 4.64
CA GLU A 54 10.90 -9.45 5.51
C GLU A 54 10.57 -7.96 5.37
N THR A 55 9.80 -7.56 4.35
CA THR A 55 9.33 -6.17 4.21
C THR A 55 8.35 -5.86 5.33
N LYS A 56 8.64 -4.85 6.15
CA LYS A 56 7.83 -4.47 7.31
C LYS A 56 7.31 -3.04 7.14
N VAL A 57 6.00 -2.88 7.17
CA VAL A 57 5.35 -1.57 7.06
C VAL A 57 4.37 -1.38 8.21
N LEU A 58 4.53 -0.29 8.94
CA LEU A 58 3.61 0.17 9.97
C LEU A 58 2.80 1.34 9.43
N VAL A 59 1.47 1.22 9.46
CA VAL A 59 0.59 2.34 9.13
C VAL A 59 -0.14 2.81 10.39
N GLY A 60 -0.14 4.12 10.59
CA GLY A 60 -0.96 4.81 11.57
C GLY A 60 -2.06 5.60 10.89
N VAL A 61 -3.25 5.59 11.48
CA VAL A 61 -4.37 6.45 11.07
C VAL A 61 -4.70 7.40 12.21
N SER A 62 -4.74 8.69 11.89
CA SER A 62 -5.21 9.73 12.80
C SER A 62 -6.33 10.53 12.16
N LEU A 63 -7.23 11.04 13.01
CA LEU A 63 -8.35 11.89 12.58
C LEU A 63 -8.22 13.27 13.23
N ASN A 64 -8.44 14.31 12.44
CA ASN A 64 -8.66 15.67 12.92
C ASN A 64 -9.93 16.25 12.29
N VAL A 65 -10.38 17.39 12.81
CA VAL A 65 -11.43 18.20 12.19
C VAL A 65 -10.77 19.38 11.49
N GLY A 66 -11.22 19.69 10.27
CA GLY A 66 -10.74 20.85 9.52
C GLY A 66 -11.68 21.21 8.39
N GLU A 67 -11.23 22.13 7.54
CA GLU A 67 -12.03 22.63 6.43
C GLU A 67 -12.02 21.64 5.25
N PRO A 68 -13.18 21.39 4.61
CA PRO A 68 -13.25 20.61 3.38
C PRO A 68 -12.64 21.38 2.21
N TYR A 69 -12.45 20.69 1.08
CA TYR A 69 -12.09 21.39 -0.15
C TYR A 69 -13.28 22.20 -0.69
N PRO A 70 -13.04 23.38 -1.30
CA PRO A 70 -14.13 24.24 -1.81
C PRO A 70 -15.02 23.59 -2.87
N ASP A 71 -14.52 22.60 -3.60
CA ASP A 71 -15.22 21.83 -4.62
C ASP A 71 -16.05 20.66 -4.04
N ALA A 72 -15.80 20.25 -2.80
CA ALA A 72 -16.50 19.18 -2.10
C ALA A 72 -16.77 19.55 -0.62
N PRO A 73 -17.66 20.52 -0.34
CA PRO A 73 -17.85 21.10 1.00
C PRO A 73 -18.53 20.15 2.00
N GLU A 74 -19.16 19.07 1.53
CA GLU A 74 -19.85 18.07 2.35
C GLU A 74 -19.08 16.73 2.41
N GLU A 75 -17.84 16.70 1.93
CA GLU A 75 -17.01 15.50 1.92
C GLU A 75 -15.80 15.63 2.85
N GLY A 76 -15.49 14.54 3.56
CA GLY A 76 -14.26 14.42 4.32
C GLY A 76 -13.01 14.45 3.45
N VAL A 77 -11.87 14.69 4.08
CA VAL A 77 -10.57 14.76 3.41
C VAL A 77 -9.72 13.57 3.83
N MET A 78 -9.02 12.97 2.87
CA MET A 78 -8.00 11.96 3.14
C MET A 78 -6.64 12.44 2.63
N THR A 79 -5.61 12.29 3.45
CA THR A 79 -4.21 12.51 3.07
C THR A 79 -3.41 11.26 3.38
N VAL A 80 -2.66 10.77 2.39
CA VAL A 80 -1.70 9.67 2.57
C VAL A 80 -0.29 10.23 2.52
N SER A 81 0.50 9.90 3.53
CA SER A 81 1.93 10.20 3.58
C SER A 81 2.72 8.90 3.66
N ALA A 82 3.95 8.91 3.14
CA ALA A 82 4.88 7.80 3.32
C ALA A 82 6.25 8.32 3.74
N GLU A 83 6.82 7.66 4.75
CA GLU A 83 8.15 7.94 5.26
C GLU A 83 9.04 6.72 5.05
N LEU A 84 10.09 6.93 4.26
CA LEU A 84 11.18 5.99 4.07
C LEU A 84 12.34 6.46 4.95
N ARG A 85 12.56 5.79 6.08
CA ARG A 85 13.58 6.17 7.06
C ARG A 85 14.86 5.35 6.86
N PRO A 86 16.06 5.87 7.17
CA PRO A 86 17.34 5.14 7.05
C PRO A 86 17.41 3.83 7.84
N MET A 87 16.49 3.63 8.80
CA MET A 87 16.37 2.36 9.53
C MET A 87 15.89 1.22 8.63
N ALA A 88 15.08 1.51 7.60
CA ALA A 88 14.47 0.50 6.74
C ALA A 88 15.35 0.05 5.57
N SER A 89 16.26 0.91 5.11
CA SER A 89 17.24 0.56 4.09
C SER A 89 18.43 1.52 4.18
N PRO A 90 19.67 1.04 3.96
CA PRO A 90 20.84 1.92 3.86
C PRO A 90 20.78 2.89 2.67
N SER A 91 19.91 2.64 1.68
CA SER A 91 19.70 3.55 0.54
C SER A 91 18.81 4.76 0.87
N PHE A 92 18.14 4.77 2.03
CA PHE A 92 17.25 5.84 2.41
C PHE A 92 17.96 6.92 3.21
N GLU A 93 17.77 8.17 2.81
CA GLU A 93 18.30 9.34 3.50
C GLU A 93 17.20 10.04 4.31
N ALA A 94 17.59 10.68 5.42
CA ALA A 94 16.66 11.50 6.18
C ALA A 94 16.40 12.82 5.46
N GLY A 95 15.13 13.20 5.33
CA GLY A 95 14.75 14.45 4.70
C GLY A 95 13.28 14.45 4.31
N PRO A 96 12.86 15.41 3.46
CA PRO A 96 11.56 15.38 2.80
C PRO A 96 11.38 14.07 2.01
N PRO A 97 10.13 13.63 1.78
CA PRO A 97 9.85 12.44 0.98
C PRO A 97 10.50 12.50 -0.40
N GLY A 98 11.34 11.51 -0.72
CA GLY A 98 11.91 11.32 -2.05
C GLY A 98 10.89 10.74 -3.04
N GLU A 99 11.31 10.51 -4.28
CA GLU A 99 10.43 10.03 -5.36
C GLU A 99 9.74 8.70 -5.02
N GLU A 100 10.46 7.73 -4.45
CA GLU A 100 9.91 6.44 -4.05
C GLU A 100 8.83 6.57 -2.97
N ALA A 101 9.07 7.41 -1.96
CA ALA A 101 8.11 7.67 -0.89
C ALA A 101 6.84 8.33 -1.43
N ILE A 102 7.01 9.33 -2.30
CA ILE A 102 5.89 10.01 -2.96
C ILE A 102 5.11 9.02 -3.81
N GLU A 103 5.78 8.15 -4.57
CA GLU A 103 5.09 7.16 -5.40
C GLU A 103 4.26 6.19 -4.56
N VAL A 104 4.83 5.61 -3.51
CA VAL A 104 4.11 4.71 -2.59
C VAL A 104 2.87 5.41 -2.03
N ALA A 105 3.03 6.61 -1.48
CA ALA A 105 1.92 7.38 -0.93
C ALA A 105 0.83 7.66 -1.97
N ARG A 106 1.20 8.06 -3.19
CA ARG A 106 0.24 8.42 -4.25
C ARG A 106 -0.45 7.21 -4.86
N VAL A 107 0.21 6.07 -4.98
CA VAL A 107 -0.42 4.84 -5.48
C VAL A 107 -1.43 4.31 -4.46
N VAL A 108 -1.06 4.31 -3.18
CA VAL A 108 -1.96 3.91 -2.09
C VAL A 108 -3.14 4.88 -1.95
N ASP A 109 -2.90 6.19 -2.02
CA ASP A 109 -3.96 7.23 -2.02
C ASP A 109 -4.98 6.99 -3.13
N ARG A 110 -4.52 6.82 -4.38
CA ARG A 110 -5.42 6.54 -5.52
C ARG A 110 -6.17 5.23 -5.33
N GLY A 111 -5.50 4.18 -4.85
CA GLY A 111 -6.14 2.90 -4.57
C GLY A 111 -7.31 3.01 -3.60
N ILE A 112 -7.15 3.78 -2.52
CA ILE A 112 -8.18 3.97 -1.48
C ILE A 112 -9.26 4.96 -1.95
N ARG A 113 -8.86 6.04 -2.62
CA ARG A 113 -9.76 7.12 -3.07
C ARG A 113 -10.65 6.66 -4.23
N GLU A 114 -10.06 6.13 -5.29
CA GLU A 114 -10.79 5.75 -6.52
C GLU A 114 -11.62 4.47 -6.34
N SER A 115 -11.39 3.71 -5.27
CA SER A 115 -12.27 2.59 -4.91
C SER A 115 -13.49 3.00 -4.11
N GLY A 116 -13.58 4.26 -3.65
CA GLY A 116 -14.62 4.70 -2.73
C GLY A 116 -14.56 3.98 -1.39
N ALA A 117 -13.37 3.51 -0.98
CA ALA A 117 -13.22 2.69 0.22
C ALA A 117 -13.68 3.40 1.49
N ILE A 118 -13.41 4.70 1.60
CA ILE A 118 -13.93 5.55 2.68
C ILE A 118 -15.15 6.30 2.13
N GLU A 119 -16.29 6.19 2.82
CA GLU A 119 -17.50 6.95 2.51
C GLU A 119 -17.31 8.40 2.99
N MET A 120 -16.80 9.28 2.10
CA MET A 120 -16.39 10.64 2.46
C MET A 120 -17.57 11.52 2.89
N GLU A 121 -18.78 11.28 2.40
CA GLU A 121 -19.98 12.03 2.77
C GLU A 121 -20.38 11.78 4.24
N LYS A 122 -20.05 10.61 4.78
CA LYS A 122 -20.27 10.28 6.21
C LYS A 122 -19.27 10.93 7.15
N LEU A 123 -18.26 11.63 6.59
CA LEU A 123 -17.26 12.36 7.34
C LEU A 123 -17.61 13.85 7.53
N PHE A 124 -18.75 14.29 6.99
CA PHE A 124 -19.29 15.63 7.24
C PHE A 124 -19.73 15.82 8.69
N ILE A 125 -19.44 17.01 9.24
CA ILE A 125 -19.87 17.39 10.59
C ILE A 125 -20.86 18.56 10.50
N GLU A 126 -20.39 19.70 9.97
CA GLU A 126 -21.19 20.90 9.71
C GLU A 126 -20.52 21.76 8.63
N GLU A 127 -21.19 22.83 8.19
CA GLU A 127 -20.65 23.71 7.15
C GLU A 127 -19.27 24.27 7.54
N GLY A 128 -18.26 24.00 6.71
CA GLY A 128 -16.86 24.38 6.96
C GLY A 128 -16.09 23.44 7.90
N LYS A 129 -16.69 22.36 8.40
CA LYS A 129 -16.03 21.35 9.25
C LYS A 129 -16.32 19.93 8.80
N VAL A 130 -15.26 19.21 8.46
CA VAL A 130 -15.29 17.79 8.12
C VAL A 130 -14.18 17.03 8.84
N TRP A 131 -14.31 15.71 8.92
CA TRP A 131 -13.21 14.87 9.34
C TRP A 131 -12.13 14.80 8.27
N ILE A 132 -10.88 14.94 8.71
CA ILE A 132 -9.68 14.74 7.92
C ILE A 132 -8.98 13.48 8.42
N VAL A 133 -8.85 12.49 7.54
CA VAL A 133 -8.19 11.21 7.78
C VAL A 133 -6.75 11.29 7.28
N PHE A 134 -5.80 11.15 8.19
CA PHE A 134 -4.38 11.03 7.86
C PHE A 134 -3.97 9.57 7.90
N VAL A 135 -3.41 9.08 6.80
CA VAL A 135 -2.84 7.74 6.68
C VAL A 135 -1.33 7.89 6.54
N ASP A 136 -0.62 7.60 7.62
CA ASP A 136 0.83 7.76 7.69
C ASP A 136 1.51 6.39 7.56
N ILE A 137 2.21 6.18 6.45
CA ILE A 137 2.90 4.94 6.11
C ILE A 137 4.36 5.05 6.56
N HIS A 138 4.76 4.21 7.49
CA HIS A 138 6.15 4.09 7.95
C HIS A 138 6.73 2.75 7.50
N VAL A 139 7.64 2.79 6.53
CA VAL A 139 8.40 1.60 6.15
C VAL A 139 9.49 1.38 7.20
N LEU A 140 9.49 0.20 7.82
CA LEU A 140 10.39 -0.19 8.90
C LEU A 140 11.55 -1.07 8.41
N ASP A 141 11.31 -1.85 7.35
CA ASP A 141 12.26 -2.79 6.75
C ASP A 141 11.89 -2.94 5.27
N GLN A 142 12.83 -2.75 4.36
CA GLN A 142 12.59 -2.79 2.91
C GLN A 142 13.32 -3.97 2.28
N GLU A 143 12.57 -5.05 2.00
CA GLU A 143 13.04 -6.25 1.30
C GLU A 143 12.21 -6.51 0.02
N GLY A 144 11.66 -5.46 -0.58
CA GLY A 144 10.94 -5.48 -1.85
C GLY A 144 9.42 -5.42 -1.70
N ASN A 145 8.76 -4.94 -2.74
CA ASN A 145 7.32 -4.76 -2.87
C ASN A 145 6.69 -3.87 -1.78
N MET A 146 7.26 -2.67 -1.59
CA MET A 146 6.74 -1.70 -0.60
C MET A 146 5.30 -1.29 -0.89
N ILE A 147 4.93 -1.13 -2.17
CA ILE A 147 3.60 -0.61 -2.54
C ILE A 147 2.50 -1.56 -2.05
N ASP A 148 2.68 -2.87 -2.25
CA ASP A 148 1.68 -3.84 -1.81
C ASP A 148 1.61 -3.88 -0.28
N ALA A 149 2.76 -3.99 0.39
CA ALA A 149 2.83 -4.00 1.85
C ALA A 149 2.19 -2.75 2.47
N SER A 150 2.46 -1.58 1.90
CA SER A 150 1.89 -0.30 2.32
C SER A 150 0.39 -0.23 2.10
N GLY A 151 -0.13 -0.61 0.93
CA GLY A 151 -1.57 -0.54 0.70
C GLY A 151 -2.35 -1.56 1.53
N ILE A 152 -1.82 -2.78 1.71
CA ILE A 152 -2.39 -3.79 2.61
C ILE A 152 -2.43 -3.26 4.04
N ALA A 153 -1.33 -2.65 4.52
CA ALA A 153 -1.26 -2.06 5.86
C ALA A 153 -2.24 -0.89 6.01
N SER A 154 -2.35 -0.02 5.01
CA SER A 154 -3.26 1.12 5.02
C SER A 154 -4.71 0.69 5.12
N ILE A 155 -5.16 -0.25 4.28
CA ILE A 155 -6.54 -0.70 4.33
C ILE A 155 -6.85 -1.50 5.60
N ALA A 156 -5.89 -2.30 6.09
CA ALA A 156 -6.02 -3.01 7.37
C ALA A 156 -6.12 -2.04 8.57
N ALA A 157 -5.34 -0.96 8.55
CA ALA A 157 -5.39 0.09 9.57
C ALA A 157 -6.74 0.82 9.51
N LEU A 158 -7.19 1.23 8.32
CA LEU A 158 -8.46 1.92 8.09
C LEU A 158 -9.67 1.11 8.56
N LEU A 159 -9.71 -0.20 8.31
CA LEU A 159 -10.78 -1.10 8.77
C LEU A 159 -10.88 -1.19 10.30
N ASN A 160 -9.77 -0.97 11.01
CA ASN A 160 -9.73 -0.99 12.47
C ASN A 160 -9.84 0.42 13.09
N THR A 161 -9.87 1.46 12.26
CA THR A 161 -9.92 2.84 12.73
C THR A 161 -11.21 3.14 13.48
N ARG A 162 -11.07 3.67 14.70
CA ARG A 162 -12.15 4.20 15.51
C ARG A 162 -12.17 5.70 15.42
N MET A 163 -13.35 6.27 15.18
CA MET A 163 -13.52 7.72 15.14
C MET A 163 -13.63 8.24 16.58
N PRO A 164 -12.81 9.24 16.96
CA PRO A 164 -12.92 9.84 18.29
C PRO A 164 -14.24 10.62 18.43
N ARG A 165 -14.70 10.81 19.66
CA ARG A 165 -15.87 11.65 19.92
C ARG A 165 -15.53 13.12 19.67
N TYR A 166 -16.44 13.85 19.04
CA TYR A 166 -16.32 15.27 18.77
C TYR A 166 -17.53 16.00 19.37
N GLU A 167 -17.28 16.85 20.36
CA GLU A 167 -18.28 17.65 21.07
C GLU A 167 -17.68 19.01 21.43
N ASP A 168 -18.50 20.06 21.45
CA ASP A 168 -18.10 21.43 21.82
C ASP A 168 -16.81 21.91 21.12
N ASP A 169 -16.72 21.65 19.80
CA ASP A 169 -15.57 21.95 18.95
C ASP A 169 -14.24 21.30 19.36
N GLN A 170 -14.29 20.22 20.15
CA GLN A 170 -13.12 19.51 20.65
C GLN A 170 -13.17 18.02 20.37
N ILE A 171 -12.00 17.46 20.01
CA ILE A 171 -11.81 16.03 19.84
C ILE A 171 -11.47 15.41 21.20
N ILE A 172 -12.37 14.61 21.74
CA ILE A 172 -12.18 13.90 23.01
C ILE A 172 -11.47 12.58 22.72
N ARG A 173 -10.16 12.57 22.91
CA ARG A 173 -9.34 11.36 22.71
C ARG A 173 -9.62 10.32 23.78
N GLY A 174 -9.77 9.06 23.38
CA GLY A 174 -10.08 7.93 24.28
C GLY A 174 -11.57 7.60 24.37
N GLU A 175 -12.45 8.51 23.96
CA GLU A 175 -13.86 8.22 23.71
C GLU A 175 -14.10 8.04 22.21
N TRP A 176 -14.86 7.00 21.84
CA TRP A 176 -15.06 6.60 20.46
C TRP A 176 -16.54 6.70 20.08
N SER A 177 -16.83 7.34 18.95
CA SER A 177 -18.19 7.53 18.42
C SER A 177 -18.61 6.42 17.46
N GLY A 178 -17.65 5.70 16.87
CA GLY A 178 -17.91 4.63 15.91
C GLY A 178 -16.64 4.14 15.22
N LYS A 179 -16.81 3.34 14.18
CA LYS A 179 -15.75 2.97 13.25
C LYS A 179 -15.77 3.90 12.04
N LEU A 180 -14.62 4.05 11.40
CA LEU A 180 -14.54 4.73 10.11
C LEU A 180 -15.44 3.99 9.08
N PRO A 181 -16.27 4.70 8.30
CA PRO A 181 -17.18 4.07 7.36
C PRO A 181 -16.40 3.56 6.14
N ILE A 182 -16.08 2.27 6.16
CA ILE A 182 -15.38 1.58 5.08
C ILE A 182 -16.35 0.71 4.28
N SER A 183 -16.46 0.97 2.97
CA SER A 183 -17.40 0.30 2.07
C SER A 183 -16.78 -0.89 1.33
N CYS A 184 -15.49 -0.82 1.01
CA CYS A 184 -14.76 -1.82 0.23
C CYS A 184 -13.30 -1.93 0.67
N VAL A 185 -12.61 -2.97 0.19
CA VAL A 185 -11.22 -3.29 0.58
C VAL A 185 -10.36 -3.39 -0.69
N PRO A 186 -9.84 -2.25 -1.19
CA PRO A 186 -8.91 -2.24 -2.31
C PRO A 186 -7.59 -2.89 -1.92
N VAL A 187 -7.08 -3.77 -2.78
CA VAL A 187 -5.80 -4.45 -2.56
C VAL A 187 -4.87 -4.17 -3.73
N PRO A 188 -3.69 -3.55 -3.51
CA PRO A 188 -2.63 -3.51 -4.52
C PRO A 188 -1.99 -4.88 -4.72
N CYS A 189 -1.78 -5.24 -5.98
CA CYS A 189 -0.93 -6.33 -6.39
C CYS A 189 0.10 -5.85 -7.41
N THR A 190 1.38 -6.09 -7.11
CA THR A 190 2.50 -5.67 -7.96
C THR A 190 3.12 -6.88 -8.66
N SER A 191 3.11 -6.82 -9.99
CA SER A 191 3.84 -7.75 -10.85
C SER A 191 5.06 -7.06 -11.48
N VAL A 192 6.15 -7.80 -11.62
CA VAL A 192 7.38 -7.36 -12.29
C VAL A 192 7.62 -8.18 -13.54
N LYS A 193 8.23 -7.53 -14.53
CA LYS A 193 8.79 -8.16 -15.71
C LYS A 193 10.30 -8.31 -15.53
N ILE A 194 10.78 -9.54 -15.63
CA ILE A 194 12.20 -9.87 -15.72
C ILE A 194 12.36 -10.69 -16.99
N ASP A 195 13.05 -10.15 -18.00
CA ASP A 195 13.17 -10.78 -19.32
C ASP A 195 11.78 -11.00 -19.96
N ASP A 196 11.43 -12.22 -20.36
CA ASP A 196 10.11 -12.55 -20.91
C ASP A 196 9.13 -13.14 -19.86
N SER A 197 9.44 -13.06 -18.57
CA SER A 197 8.59 -13.61 -17.49
C SER A 197 7.96 -12.54 -16.62
N ILE A 198 6.71 -12.79 -16.19
CA ILE A 198 5.98 -11.98 -15.23
C ILE A 198 5.93 -12.71 -13.88
N LEU A 199 6.32 -12.01 -12.82
CA LEU A 199 6.35 -12.52 -11.46
C LEU A 199 5.57 -11.58 -10.54
N ILE A 200 4.82 -12.12 -9.58
CA ILE A 200 4.12 -11.34 -8.56
C ILE A 200 4.93 -11.27 -7.28
N ASP A 201 4.76 -10.16 -6.55
CA ASP A 201 5.44 -9.89 -5.29
C ASP A 201 6.97 -10.04 -5.37
N PRO A 202 7.64 -9.07 -6.03
CA PRO A 202 9.09 -9.11 -6.18
C PRO A 202 9.80 -8.98 -4.83
N SER A 203 10.86 -9.76 -4.63
CA SER A 203 11.87 -9.46 -3.59
C SER A 203 12.73 -8.27 -4.01
N LEU A 204 13.50 -7.71 -3.07
CA LEU A 204 14.43 -6.62 -3.37
C LEU A 204 15.43 -6.99 -4.48
N ASP A 205 15.92 -8.22 -4.48
CA ASP A 205 16.73 -8.80 -5.57
C ASP A 205 16.06 -8.70 -6.94
N GLU A 206 14.78 -9.07 -7.00
CA GLU A 206 13.98 -9.10 -8.21
C GLU A 206 13.64 -7.68 -8.67
N GLU A 207 13.40 -6.74 -7.74
CA GLU A 207 13.24 -5.31 -8.05
C GLU A 207 14.49 -4.70 -8.68
N TYR A 208 15.70 -5.09 -8.26
CA TYR A 208 16.93 -4.65 -8.91
C TYR A 208 17.12 -5.25 -10.31
N ALA A 209 16.61 -6.46 -10.54
CA ALA A 209 16.72 -7.15 -11.82
C ALA A 209 15.62 -6.76 -12.83
N MET A 210 14.49 -6.21 -12.36
CA MET A 210 13.32 -5.96 -13.19
C MET A 210 13.57 -4.96 -14.32
N ASP A 211 12.87 -5.18 -15.42
CA ASP A 211 12.80 -4.24 -16.53
C ASP A 211 11.66 -3.25 -16.32
N ALA A 212 10.48 -3.75 -15.95
CA ALA A 212 9.29 -2.96 -15.66
C ALA A 212 8.48 -3.59 -14.54
N ARG A 213 7.63 -2.81 -13.89
CA ARG A 213 6.60 -3.31 -12.98
C ARG A 213 5.24 -2.72 -13.30
N LEU A 214 4.19 -3.43 -12.92
CA LEU A 214 2.82 -2.95 -12.95
C LEU A 214 2.17 -3.26 -11.59
N THR A 215 1.76 -2.21 -10.89
CA THR A 215 0.90 -2.33 -9.72
C THR A 215 -0.53 -2.11 -10.15
N VAL A 216 -1.43 -3.03 -9.82
CA VAL A 216 -2.87 -2.92 -10.06
C VAL A 216 -3.58 -3.00 -8.70
N VAL A 217 -4.42 -2.02 -8.41
CA VAL A 217 -5.26 -2.01 -7.20
C VAL A 217 -6.66 -2.48 -7.57
N THR A 218 -7.13 -3.53 -6.91
CA THR A 218 -8.41 -4.17 -7.23
C THR A 218 -9.36 -4.28 -6.04
N THR A 219 -10.64 -4.01 -6.30
CA THR A 219 -11.79 -4.50 -5.53
C THR A 219 -12.49 -5.58 -6.36
N ASP A 220 -13.76 -5.37 -6.73
CA ASP A 220 -14.47 -6.12 -7.77
C ASP A 220 -14.15 -5.56 -9.18
N THR A 221 -13.57 -4.37 -9.23
CA THR A 221 -13.09 -3.70 -10.44
C THR A 221 -11.65 -3.23 -10.25
N ILE A 222 -11.02 -2.76 -11.34
CA ILE A 222 -9.73 -2.08 -11.27
C ILE A 222 -9.98 -0.66 -10.75
N ASN A 223 -9.29 -0.24 -9.68
CA ASN A 223 -9.40 1.10 -9.10
C ASN A 223 -8.22 1.99 -9.46
N ALA A 224 -7.01 1.42 -9.53
CA ALA A 224 -5.82 2.15 -9.94
C ALA A 224 -4.82 1.21 -10.64
N MET A 225 -4.03 1.78 -11.54
CA MET A 225 -2.87 1.11 -12.14
C MET A 225 -1.67 2.07 -12.15
N GLN A 226 -0.47 1.53 -11.90
CA GLN A 226 0.78 2.29 -11.95
C GLN A 226 1.87 1.42 -12.56
N LYS A 227 2.38 1.83 -13.73
CA LYS A 227 3.58 1.25 -14.32
C LYS A 227 4.82 1.90 -13.70
N GLY A 228 5.78 1.09 -13.29
CA GLY A 228 7.10 1.52 -12.83
C GLY A 228 8.24 0.88 -13.62
N GLY A 229 9.49 1.27 -13.32
CA GLY A 229 10.68 0.81 -14.01
C GLY A 229 10.91 1.47 -15.37
N GLN A 230 12.07 1.23 -15.99
CA GLN A 230 12.47 1.90 -17.24
C GLN A 230 12.01 1.16 -18.50
N GLY A 231 11.78 -0.16 -18.42
CA GLY A 231 11.37 -1.01 -19.52
C GLY A 231 9.90 -0.84 -19.94
N ALA A 232 9.44 -1.73 -20.83
CA ALA A 232 8.09 -1.72 -21.36
C ALA A 232 7.39 -3.07 -21.16
N LEU A 233 6.06 -3.02 -21.07
CA LEU A 233 5.19 -4.19 -20.98
C LEU A 233 4.42 -4.34 -22.30
N LYS A 234 4.30 -5.58 -22.78
CA LYS A 234 3.43 -5.94 -23.90
C LYS A 234 1.98 -5.99 -23.43
N GLU A 235 1.03 -5.91 -24.35
CA GLU A 235 -0.40 -5.99 -24.03
C GLU A 235 -0.77 -7.29 -23.29
N ASP A 236 -0.31 -8.44 -23.80
CA ASP A 236 -0.54 -9.74 -23.16
C ASP A 236 0.05 -9.83 -21.73
N GLU A 237 1.20 -9.17 -21.50
CA GLU A 237 1.85 -9.10 -20.19
C GLU A 237 1.03 -8.26 -19.21
N ILE A 238 0.42 -7.16 -19.69
CA ILE A 238 -0.47 -6.30 -18.89
C ILE A 238 -1.74 -7.05 -18.51
N LEU A 239 -2.38 -7.72 -19.47
CA LEU A 239 -3.60 -8.51 -19.22
C LEU A 239 -3.33 -9.63 -18.22
N SER A 240 -2.22 -10.36 -18.38
CA SER A 240 -1.81 -11.41 -17.43
C SER A 240 -1.59 -10.86 -16.01
N ALA A 241 -0.97 -9.68 -15.88
CA ALA A 241 -0.77 -9.03 -14.58
C ALA A 241 -2.09 -8.56 -13.95
N ILE A 242 -3.05 -8.11 -14.75
CA ILE A 242 -4.40 -7.74 -14.28
C ILE A 242 -5.13 -8.98 -13.74
N ASP A 243 -5.13 -10.08 -14.48
CA ASP A 243 -5.78 -11.33 -14.06
C ASP A 243 -5.17 -11.85 -12.75
N LEU A 244 -3.83 -11.89 -12.65
CA LEU A 244 -3.13 -12.24 -11.41
C LEU A 244 -3.50 -11.31 -10.24
N SER A 245 -3.72 -10.02 -10.51
CA SER A 245 -4.07 -9.04 -9.48
C SER A 245 -5.50 -9.23 -8.96
N PHE A 246 -6.44 -9.71 -9.78
CA PHE A 246 -7.77 -10.09 -9.31
C PHE A 246 -7.70 -11.36 -8.45
N ASP A 247 -6.98 -12.38 -8.90
CA ASP A 247 -6.85 -13.65 -8.18
C ASP A 247 -6.18 -13.45 -6.81
N LYS A 248 -5.02 -12.81 -6.79
CA LYS A 248 -4.28 -12.56 -5.54
C LYS A 248 -4.90 -11.46 -4.69
N GLY A 249 -5.49 -10.44 -5.30
CA GLY A 249 -6.26 -9.43 -4.58
C GLY A 249 -7.39 -10.05 -3.77
N ASN A 250 -8.12 -11.03 -4.33
CA ASN A 250 -9.17 -11.75 -3.63
C ASN A 250 -8.65 -12.63 -2.48
N GLU A 251 -7.51 -13.29 -2.64
CA GLU A 251 -6.86 -14.07 -1.57
C GLU A 251 -6.44 -13.16 -0.40
N ILE A 252 -5.74 -12.07 -0.69
CA ILE A 252 -5.23 -11.12 0.30
C ILE A 252 -6.38 -10.37 0.98
N ARG A 253 -7.44 -10.03 0.26
CA ARG A 253 -8.63 -9.37 0.84
C ARG A 253 -9.26 -10.22 1.95
N LYS A 254 -9.33 -11.54 1.76
CA LYS A 254 -9.80 -12.48 2.80
C LYS A 254 -8.88 -12.47 4.03
N LEU A 255 -7.56 -12.40 3.83
CA LEU A 255 -6.60 -12.28 4.93
C LEU A 255 -6.79 -10.97 5.71
N ILE A 256 -7.01 -9.86 5.00
CA ILE A 256 -7.26 -8.54 5.61
C ILE A 256 -8.56 -8.54 6.40
N GLN A 257 -9.65 -9.08 5.86
CA GLN A 257 -10.94 -9.07 6.55
C GLN A 257 -10.95 -10.03 7.76
N GLY A 258 -10.14 -11.08 7.72
CA GLY A 258 -10.14 -12.16 8.71
C GLY A 258 -11.26 -13.16 8.44
N PRO A 259 -11.26 -14.31 9.14
CA PRO A 259 -12.36 -15.28 9.10
C PRO A 259 -13.67 -14.71 9.69
#